data_AF-A0A6L5E7T8-F1
#
_entry.id   AF-A0A6L5E7T8-F1
#
_cell.length_a   1.000
_cell.length_b   1.000
_cell.length_c   1.000
_cell.angle_alpha   90.00
_cell.angle_beta   90.00
_cell.angle_gamma   90.00
#
_symmetry.space_group_name_H-M   'P 1'
#
loop_
_entity.id
_entity.type
_entity.pdbx_description
1 polymer ?
#
loop_
_entity_poly.entity_id
_entity_poly.type
_entity_poly.pdbx_seq_one_letter_code
_entity_poly.pdbx_strand_id
1 'polypeptide(L)'
;MAHELQLIKQSSGILIPATPETSDILQSKIKLVNGYARFLASYGGNESALLDAAEQYLEQIASRRITNGISLCKSFDAYRAWVTVEAGHYDAIQLPDGTLRKHPRSIAFANMDETEFQDLYKTALDVLWRWILSRTFNSREEAENAAAQLMSFAG
;
A
#
# COMPACT_ATOMS: atom_id res chain seq x y z
N MET A 1 -1.37 20.73 -8.13
CA MET A 1 -1.19 19.72 -9.20
C MET A 1 -0.38 18.55 -8.64
N ALA A 2 -1.03 17.54 -8.06
CA ALA A 2 -0.34 16.34 -7.60
C ALA A 2 0.04 15.49 -8.84
N HIS A 3 1.34 15.30 -9.09
CA HIS A 3 1.80 14.47 -10.20
C HIS A 3 1.69 12.99 -9.81
N GLU A 4 0.97 12.22 -10.61
CA GLU A 4 0.74 10.80 -10.36
C GLU A 4 1.97 9.98 -10.75
N LEU A 5 2.65 9.38 -9.76
CA LEU A 5 3.83 8.55 -10.03
C LEU A 5 3.44 7.17 -10.57
N GLN A 6 3.69 6.90 -11.84
CA GLN A 6 3.52 5.57 -12.45
C GLN A 6 4.77 4.69 -12.25
N LEU A 7 4.61 3.49 -11.71
CA LEU A 7 5.68 2.52 -11.43
C LEU A 7 5.29 1.15 -12.00
N ILE A 8 6.22 0.46 -12.64
CA ILE A 8 6.07 -0.92 -13.12
C ILE A 8 6.68 -1.87 -12.08
N LYS A 9 5.90 -2.86 -11.65
CA LYS A 9 6.39 -3.95 -10.80
C LYS A 9 6.99 -5.04 -11.67
N GLN A 10 8.29 -5.24 -11.59
CA GLN A 10 8.95 -6.36 -12.25
C GLN A 10 8.65 -7.68 -11.52
N SER A 11 8.82 -8.80 -12.22
CA SER A 11 8.68 -10.16 -11.67
C SER A 11 9.61 -10.44 -10.48
N SER A 12 10.73 -9.71 -10.39
CA SER A 12 11.67 -9.69 -9.25
C SER A 12 11.14 -8.96 -8.01
N GLY A 13 9.97 -8.31 -8.09
CA GLY A 13 9.37 -7.53 -7.00
C GLY A 13 9.86 -6.08 -6.90
N ILE A 14 10.83 -5.69 -7.73
CA ILE A 14 11.38 -4.33 -7.78
C ILE A 14 10.41 -3.41 -8.55
N LEU A 15 10.15 -2.22 -8.00
CA LEU A 15 9.37 -1.17 -8.65
C LEU A 15 10.32 -0.26 -9.45
N ILE A 16 10.09 -0.13 -10.75
CA ILE A 16 10.86 0.75 -11.63
C ILE A 16 9.92 1.84 -12.17
N PRO A 17 10.36 3.11 -12.30
CA PRO A 17 9.58 4.15 -12.95
C PRO A 17 9.06 3.71 -14.32
N ALA A 18 7.74 3.87 -14.52
CA ALA A 18 7.04 3.47 -15.75
C ALA A 18 7.24 4.48 -16.88
N THR A 19 7.53 5.73 -16.53
CA THR A 19 7.68 6.84 -17.47
C THR A 19 8.92 7.67 -17.17
N PRO A 20 9.52 8.35 -18.17
CA PRO A 20 10.64 9.26 -17.96
C PRO A 20 10.36 10.31 -16.88
N GLU A 21 9.14 10.86 -16.84
CA GLU A 21 8.71 11.85 -15.84
C GLU A 21 8.78 11.31 -14.41
N THR A 22 8.39 10.07 -14.19
CA THR A 22 8.42 9.44 -12.86
C THR A 22 9.85 9.14 -12.42
N SER A 23 10.71 8.75 -13.36
CA SER A 23 12.15 8.63 -13.16
C SER A 23 12.74 9.98 -12.77
N ASP A 24 12.38 11.06 -13.47
CA ASP A 24 12.89 12.40 -13.22
C ASP A 24 12.43 12.96 -11.86
N ILE A 25 11.19 12.67 -11.45
CA ILE A 25 10.70 13.03 -10.11
C ILE A 25 11.44 12.25 -9.02
N LEU A 26 11.74 10.96 -9.23
CA LEU A 26 12.50 10.16 -8.26
C LEU A 26 13.95 10.64 -8.19
N GLN A 27 14.57 10.85 -9.35
CA GLN A 27 15.94 11.37 -9.45
C GLN A 27 16.07 12.78 -8.87
N SER A 28 15.08 13.66 -9.05
CA SER A 28 15.13 15.01 -8.47
C SER A 28 15.06 14.98 -6.94
N LYS A 29 14.29 14.05 -6.34
CA LYS A 29 14.25 13.85 -4.88
C LYS A 29 15.58 13.33 -4.34
N ILE A 30 16.20 12.36 -5.02
CA ILE A 30 17.52 11.83 -4.63
C ILE A 30 18.59 12.93 -4.78
N LYS A 31 18.56 13.68 -5.89
CA LYS A 31 19.47 14.82 -6.12
C LYS A 31 19.31 15.89 -5.05
N LEU A 32 18.09 16.18 -4.60
CA LEU A 32 17.83 17.14 -3.53
C LEU A 32 18.47 16.69 -2.21
N VAL A 33 18.26 15.44 -1.79
CA VAL A 33 18.81 14.92 -0.53
C VAL A 33 20.34 14.85 -0.59
N ASN A 34 20.91 14.37 -1.70
CA ASN A 34 22.37 14.34 -1.88
C ASN A 34 22.96 15.75 -1.99
N GLY A 35 22.22 16.71 -2.57
CA GLY A 35 22.60 18.11 -2.60
C GLY A 35 22.64 18.72 -1.19
N TYR A 36 21.66 18.38 -0.35
CA TYR A 36 21.62 18.80 1.05
C TYR A 36 22.77 18.18 1.87
N ALA A 37 23.09 16.90 1.68
CA ALA A 37 24.23 16.25 2.32
C ALA A 37 25.57 16.93 1.95
N ARG A 38 25.75 17.29 0.67
CA ARG A 38 26.92 18.05 0.21
C ARG A 38 26.97 19.48 0.74
N PHE A 39 25.82 20.14 0.85
CA PHE A 39 25.72 21.44 1.50
C PHE A 39 26.18 21.36 2.96
N LEU A 40 25.74 20.35 3.72
CA LEU A 40 26.20 20.14 5.09
C LEU A 40 27.71 19.87 5.16
N ALA A 41 28.26 19.07 4.24
CA ALA A 41 29.69 18.81 4.16
C ALA A 41 30.52 20.09 3.97
N SER A 42 29.96 21.12 3.31
CA SER A 42 30.64 22.41 3.12
C SER A 42 30.83 23.22 4.41
N TYR A 43 30.01 22.98 5.44
CA TYR A 43 30.19 23.56 6.79
C TYR A 43 31.11 22.72 7.68
N GLY A 44 31.50 21.53 7.23
CA GLY A 44 32.38 20.60 7.95
C GLY A 44 31.86 19.17 7.95
N GLY A 45 32.78 18.22 8.15
CA GLY A 45 32.48 16.79 8.15
C GLY A 45 32.98 16.08 6.89
N ASN A 46 32.93 14.75 6.92
CA ASN A 46 33.31 13.93 5.77
C ASN A 46 32.11 13.82 4.81
N GLU A 47 32.26 14.35 3.60
CA GLU A 47 31.25 14.28 2.54
C GLU A 47 30.79 12.84 2.27
N SER A 48 31.71 11.87 2.25
CA SER A 48 31.36 10.48 1.99
C SER A 48 30.45 9.92 3.09
N ALA A 49 30.77 10.20 4.35
CA ALA A 49 29.96 9.74 5.48
C ALA A 49 28.55 10.39 5.50
N LEU A 50 28.45 11.65 5.08
CA LEU A 50 27.16 12.35 4.98
C LEU A 50 26.30 11.84 3.81
N LEU A 51 26.94 11.48 2.68
CA LEU A 51 26.26 10.84 1.56
C LEU A 51 25.78 9.43 1.92
N ASP A 52 26.60 8.63 2.59
CA ASP A 52 26.23 7.30 3.08
C ASP A 52 25.07 7.38 4.07
N ALA A 53 25.09 8.37 4.98
CA ALA A 53 23.99 8.61 5.92
C ALA A 53 22.70 9.05 5.21
N ALA A 54 22.80 9.84 4.14
CA ALA A 54 21.67 10.24 3.32
C ALA A 54 21.03 9.05 2.60
N GLU A 55 21.84 8.13 2.08
CA GLU A 55 21.36 6.90 1.45
C GLU A 55 20.65 5.99 2.47
N GLN A 56 21.27 5.75 3.63
CA GLN A 56 20.65 4.99 4.73
C GLN A 56 19.33 5.63 5.22
N TYR A 57 19.25 6.96 5.26
CA TYR A 57 18.02 7.67 5.60
C TYR A 57 16.91 7.43 4.58
N LEU A 58 17.24 7.47 3.27
CA LEU A 58 16.29 7.17 2.20
C LEU A 58 15.80 5.72 2.28
N GLU A 59 16.70 4.77 2.51
CA GLU A 59 16.34 3.35 2.73
C GLU A 59 15.47 3.17 3.96
N GLN A 60 15.76 3.87 5.05
CA GLN A 60 14.96 3.80 6.28
C GLN A 60 13.56 4.37 6.06
N ILE A 61 13.40 5.48 5.33
CA ILE A 61 12.08 6.01 4.97
C ILE A 61 11.34 5.04 4.06
N ALA A 62 12.00 4.49 3.04
CA ALA A 62 11.40 3.50 2.15
C ALA A 62 10.91 2.29 2.94
N SER A 63 11.74 1.78 3.85
CA SER A 63 11.41 0.66 4.74
C SER A 63 10.27 0.98 5.70
N ARG A 64 10.24 2.18 6.29
CA ARG A 64 9.11 2.64 7.14
C ARG A 64 7.80 2.74 6.37
N ARG A 65 7.83 3.12 5.09
CA ARG A 65 6.64 3.10 4.23
C ARG A 65 6.14 1.70 3.92
N ILE A 66 7.01 0.69 4.01
CA ILE A 66 6.66 -0.72 3.84
C ILE A 66 6.16 -1.31 5.18
N THR A 67 6.81 -0.99 6.30
CA THR A 67 6.52 -1.54 7.63
C THR A 67 5.37 -0.83 8.37
N ASN A 68 5.07 0.44 8.07
CA ASN A 68 3.91 1.15 8.64
C ASN A 68 2.57 0.80 7.95
N GLY A 69 2.49 -0.38 7.34
CA GLY A 69 1.25 -1.14 7.18
C GLY A 69 0.64 -1.12 5.79
N ILE A 70 1.04 -0.21 4.90
CA ILE A 70 0.35 -0.05 3.62
C ILE A 70 1.30 0.58 2.59
N SER A 71 2.41 -0.10 2.23
CA SER A 71 2.93 0.09 0.86
C SER A 71 2.01 -0.63 -0.12
N LEU A 72 0.85 0.00 -0.21
CA LEU A 72 -0.28 -0.17 -1.09
C LEU A 72 0.20 -0.68 -2.44
N CYS A 73 -0.26 -1.85 -2.84
CA CYS A 73 -0.50 -2.04 -4.25
C CYS A 73 -1.41 -0.87 -4.65
N LYS A 74 -0.94 0.11 -5.45
CA LYS A 74 -1.81 1.17 -5.99
C LYS A 74 -3.03 0.61 -6.74
N SER A 75 -3.00 -0.69 -7.06
CA SER A 75 -4.14 -1.46 -7.53
C SER A 75 -5.14 -1.69 -6.41
N PHE A 76 -6.29 -1.03 -6.55
CA PHE A 76 -7.51 -1.34 -5.80
C PHE A 76 -7.84 -2.84 -5.86
N ASP A 77 -7.68 -3.48 -7.02
CA ASP A 77 -7.99 -4.90 -7.21
C ASP A 77 -7.09 -5.83 -6.39
N ALA A 78 -5.79 -5.54 -6.34
CA ALA A 78 -4.85 -6.31 -5.52
C ALA A 78 -5.17 -6.17 -4.03
N TYR A 79 -5.55 -4.96 -3.61
CA TYR A 79 -5.94 -4.71 -2.24
C TYR A 79 -7.26 -5.41 -1.88
N ARG A 80 -8.27 -5.30 -2.75
CA ARG A 80 -9.54 -6.02 -2.63
C ARG A 80 -9.32 -7.53 -2.57
N ALA A 81 -8.50 -8.09 -3.46
CA ALA A 81 -8.14 -9.50 -3.47
C ALA A 81 -7.52 -9.96 -2.15
N TRP A 82 -6.59 -9.17 -1.60
CA TRP A 82 -5.98 -9.47 -0.30
C TRP A 82 -7.01 -9.45 0.84
N VAL A 83 -7.86 -8.41 0.91
CA VAL A 83 -8.93 -8.35 1.93
C VAL A 83 -9.87 -9.55 1.81
N THR A 84 -10.27 -9.92 0.60
CA THR A 84 -11.13 -11.07 0.33
C THR A 84 -10.50 -12.39 0.82
N VAL A 85 -9.20 -12.59 0.62
CA VAL A 85 -8.48 -13.76 1.13
C VAL A 85 -8.38 -13.75 2.66
N GLU A 86 -8.04 -12.61 3.26
CA GLU A 86 -7.94 -12.46 4.72
C GLU A 86 -9.29 -12.60 5.42
N ALA A 87 -10.38 -12.19 4.77
CA ALA A 87 -11.74 -12.40 5.24
C ALA A 87 -12.19 -13.87 5.11
N GLY A 88 -11.36 -14.76 4.56
CA GLY A 88 -11.63 -16.19 4.45
C GLY A 88 -12.36 -16.61 3.17
N HIS A 89 -12.67 -15.67 2.26
CA HIS A 89 -13.36 -15.94 1.01
C HIS A 89 -12.36 -16.31 -0.10
N TYR A 90 -11.68 -17.45 0.04
CA TYR A 90 -10.72 -17.93 -0.95
C TYR A 90 -10.91 -19.42 -1.28
N ASP A 91 -10.38 -19.80 -2.42
CA ASP A 91 -10.24 -21.19 -2.85
C ASP A 91 -8.77 -21.57 -2.81
N ALA A 92 -8.47 -22.75 -2.25
CA ALA A 92 -7.13 -23.30 -2.24
C ALA A 92 -6.90 -24.09 -3.53
N ILE A 93 -6.13 -23.52 -4.45
CA ILE A 93 -5.78 -24.16 -5.71
C ILE A 93 -4.43 -24.85 -5.54
N GLN A 94 -4.37 -26.15 -5.82
CA GLN A 94 -3.11 -26.89 -5.90
C GLN A 94 -2.53 -26.76 -7.30
N LEU A 95 -1.30 -26.27 -7.38
CA LEU A 95 -0.55 -26.19 -8.62
C LEU A 95 0.06 -27.55 -8.99
N PRO A 96 0.46 -27.75 -10.26
CA PRO A 96 1.10 -29.00 -10.70
C PRO A 96 2.40 -29.34 -9.95
N ASP A 97 3.06 -28.35 -9.35
CA ASP A 97 4.25 -28.52 -8.51
C ASP A 97 3.93 -28.91 -7.06
N GLY A 98 2.64 -29.09 -6.72
CA GLY A 98 2.15 -29.42 -5.39
C GLY A 98 1.93 -28.22 -4.48
N THR A 99 2.29 -27.00 -4.90
CA THR A 99 2.12 -25.79 -4.06
C THR A 99 0.65 -25.39 -3.96
N LEU A 100 0.22 -24.96 -2.77
CA LEU A 100 -1.13 -24.45 -2.52
C LEU A 100 -1.14 -22.92 -2.64
N ARG A 101 -1.98 -22.38 -3.52
CA ARG A 101 -2.23 -20.94 -3.62
C ARG A 101 -3.65 -20.61 -3.21
N LYS A 102 -3.78 -19.56 -2.39
CA LYS A 102 -5.08 -18.96 -2.06
C LYS A 102 -5.51 -18.04 -3.20
N HIS A 103 -6.58 -18.41 -3.88
CA HIS A 103 -7.20 -17.58 -4.91
C HIS A 103 -8.43 -16.89 -4.33
N PRO A 104 -8.54 -15.54 -4.38
CA PRO A 104 -9.72 -14.84 -3.89
C PRO A 104 -10.97 -15.29 -4.67
N ARG A 105 -12.09 -15.51 -3.96
CA ARG A 105 -13.36 -15.80 -4.63
C ARG A 105 -13.91 -14.55 -5.31
N SER A 106 -14.48 -14.73 -6.50
CA SER A 106 -15.27 -13.68 -7.16
C SER A 106 -16.61 -13.54 -6.45
N ILE A 107 -16.77 -12.46 -5.68
CA ILE A 107 -18.01 -12.17 -4.96
C ILE A 107 -19.04 -11.56 -5.91
N ALA A 108 -20.17 -12.24 -6.08
CA ALA A 108 -21.30 -11.77 -6.88
C ALA A 108 -22.35 -11.09 -5.99
N PHE A 109 -22.17 -9.80 -5.71
CA PHE A 109 -23.07 -9.03 -4.84
C PHE A 109 -24.56 -9.09 -5.25
N ALA A 110 -24.85 -9.27 -6.55
CA ALA A 110 -26.22 -9.37 -7.04
C ALA A 110 -26.91 -10.72 -6.73
N ASN A 111 -26.14 -11.76 -6.43
CA ASN A 111 -26.65 -13.11 -6.19
C ASN A 111 -26.64 -13.47 -4.69
N MET A 112 -26.15 -12.59 -3.82
CA MET A 112 -26.08 -12.84 -2.39
C MET A 112 -27.31 -12.28 -1.69
N ASP A 113 -27.76 -12.96 -0.63
CA ASP A 113 -28.82 -12.44 0.22
C ASP A 113 -28.28 -11.39 1.22
N GLU A 114 -29.18 -10.66 1.87
CA GLU A 114 -28.80 -9.61 2.82
C GLU A 114 -27.97 -10.17 3.98
N THR A 115 -28.23 -11.39 4.44
CA THR A 115 -27.50 -11.98 5.57
C THR A 115 -26.06 -12.32 5.20
N GLU A 116 -25.85 -12.88 4.01
CA GLU A 116 -24.54 -13.14 3.44
C GLU A 116 -23.78 -11.84 3.19
N PHE A 117 -24.47 -10.79 2.74
CA PHE A 117 -23.86 -9.48 2.52
C PHE A 117 -23.37 -8.88 3.83
N GLN A 118 -24.20 -8.91 4.88
CA GLN A 118 -23.86 -8.38 6.19
C GLN A 118 -22.66 -9.12 6.81
N ASP A 119 -22.60 -10.44 6.67
CA ASP A 119 -21.45 -11.24 7.15
C ASP A 119 -20.16 -10.90 6.41
N LEU A 120 -20.22 -10.85 5.07
CA LEU A 120 -19.09 -10.43 4.24
C LEU A 120 -18.62 -9.01 4.58
N TYR A 121 -19.56 -8.07 4.74
CA TYR A 121 -19.27 -6.69 5.08
C TYR A 121 -18.54 -6.61 6.43
N LYS A 122 -19.06 -7.30 7.45
CA LYS A 122 -18.49 -7.31 8.80
C LYS A 122 -17.09 -7.92 8.82
N THR A 123 -16.90 -9.07 8.16
CA THR A 123 -15.59 -9.75 8.11
C THR A 123 -14.55 -8.95 7.33
N ALA A 124 -14.93 -8.33 6.21
CA ALA A 124 -14.06 -7.41 5.49
C ALA A 124 -13.69 -6.20 6.36
N LEU A 125 -14.67 -5.62 7.06
CA LEU A 125 -14.44 -4.49 7.97
C LEU A 125 -13.54 -4.88 9.15
N ASP A 126 -13.64 -6.09 9.68
CA ASP A 126 -12.73 -6.62 10.72
C ASP A 126 -11.28 -6.65 10.25
N VAL A 127 -11.06 -7.15 9.03
CA VAL A 127 -9.73 -7.14 8.40
C VAL A 127 -9.23 -5.71 8.25
N LEU A 128 -10.04 -4.83 7.67
CA LEU A 128 -9.67 -3.41 7.49
C LEU A 128 -9.39 -2.72 8.83
N TRP A 129 -10.16 -3.02 9.87
CA TRP A 129 -9.97 -2.49 11.21
C TRP A 129 -8.64 -2.92 11.80
N ARG A 130 -8.36 -4.23 11.81
CA ARG A 130 -7.14 -4.80 12.37
C ARG A 130 -5.88 -4.23 11.73
N TRP A 131 -5.90 -4.01 10.41
CA TRP A 131 -4.69 -3.67 9.66
C TRP A 131 -4.52 -2.17 9.38
N ILE A 132 -5.62 -1.43 9.25
CA ILE A 132 -5.60 -0.03 8.78
C ILE A 132 -6.36 0.91 9.72
N LEU A 133 -7.66 0.68 9.88
CA LEU A 133 -8.56 1.70 10.44
C LEU A 133 -8.32 1.94 11.93
N SER A 134 -7.83 0.93 12.67
CA SER A 134 -7.45 1.08 14.08
C SER A 134 -6.30 2.06 14.34
N ARG A 135 -5.55 2.45 13.30
CA ARG A 135 -4.48 3.46 13.39
C ARG A 135 -4.98 4.87 13.13
N THR A 136 -6.10 5.00 12.42
CA THR A 136 -6.64 6.28 11.97
C THR A 136 -7.88 6.70 12.76
N PHE A 137 -8.66 5.75 13.24
CA PHE A 137 -9.89 5.95 14.00
C PHE A 137 -9.75 5.39 15.41
N ASN A 138 -10.41 6.02 16.37
CA ASN A 138 -10.31 5.62 17.78
C ASN A 138 -11.31 4.52 18.13
N SER A 139 -12.40 4.40 17.36
CA SER A 139 -13.39 3.34 17.52
C SER A 139 -13.93 2.85 16.18
N ARG A 140 -14.49 1.64 16.18
CA ARG A 140 -15.12 1.05 14.99
C ARG A 140 -16.32 1.86 14.54
N GLU A 141 -17.11 2.33 15.50
CA GLU A 141 -18.28 3.18 15.26
C GLU A 141 -17.91 4.49 14.55
N GLU A 142 -16.77 5.10 14.91
CA GLU A 142 -16.25 6.29 14.22
C GLU A 142 -15.93 5.99 12.75
N ALA A 143 -15.31 4.85 12.46
CA ALA A 143 -14.99 4.42 11.10
C ALA A 143 -16.26 4.09 10.28
N GLU A 144 -17.25 3.44 10.89
CA GLU A 144 -18.54 3.11 10.26
C GLU A 144 -19.35 4.38 9.97
N ASN A 145 -19.38 5.34 10.89
CA ASN A 145 -20.01 6.64 10.67
C ASN A 145 -19.37 7.42 9.51
N ALA A 146 -18.04 7.40 9.41
CA ALA A 146 -17.32 7.99 8.29
C ALA A 146 -17.67 7.30 6.95
N ALA A 147 -17.76 5.97 6.95
CA ALA A 147 -18.19 5.21 5.78
C ALA A 147 -19.64 5.56 5.37
N ALA A 148 -20.56 5.68 6.33
CA ALA A 148 -21.94 6.07 6.08
C ALA A 148 -22.05 7.48 5.46
N GLN A 149 -21.25 8.44 5.94
CA GLN A 149 -21.17 9.78 5.35
C GLN A 149 -20.71 9.70 3.89
N LEU A 150 -19.66 8.93 3.59
CA LEU A 150 -19.18 8.75 2.21
C LEU A 150 -20.23 8.12 1.30
N MET A 151 -20.98 7.12 1.79
CA MET A 151 -22.07 6.51 1.03
C MET A 151 -23.21 7.51 0.76
N SER A 152 -23.48 8.43 1.69
CA SER A 152 -24.52 9.45 1.50
C SER A 152 -24.21 10.46 0.39
N PHE A 153 -22.92 10.66 0.05
CA PHE A 153 -22.49 11.52 -1.06
C PHE A 153 -22.44 10.79 -2.41
N ALA A 154 -22.56 9.46 -2.43
CA ALA A 154 -22.52 8.64 -3.63
C ALA A 154 -23.91 8.36 -4.23
N GLY A 155 -24.96 8.93 -3.63
CA GLY A 155 -26.36 8.85 -4.08
C GLY A 155 -26.78 9.97 -5.01
#